data_AF-A0A3M1APP9-F1
#
_entry.id   AF-A0A3M1APP9-F1
#
_cell.length_a   1.000
_cell.length_b   1.000
_cell.length_c   1.000
_cell.angle_alpha   90.00
_cell.angle_beta   90.00
_cell.angle_gamma   90.00
#
_symmetry.space_group_name_H-M   'P 1'
#
loop_
_entity.id
_entity.type
_entity.pdbx_description
1 polymer ?
#
loop_
_entity_poly.entity_id
_entity_poly.type
_entity_poly.pdbx_seq_one_letter_code
_entity_poly.pdbx_strand_id
1 'polypeptide(L)'
;RVRIEGLCLVYEAKPQGPLCQTLHLVFHGHLASGPVRLNPIHTTAKEAIWMPRERLPRIHLYPDVGQYLAGEAPDAHDDIPFIEGKGSSAWVY
;
A
#
# COMPACT_ATOMS: atom_id res chain seq x y z
N ARG A 1 13.41 8.95 -9.77
CA ARG A 1 14.07 8.71 -8.46
C ARG A 1 13.10 9.13 -7.37
N VAL A 2 12.87 8.30 -6.35
CA VAL A 2 12.04 8.66 -5.19
C VAL A 2 12.96 8.87 -3.98
N ARG A 3 12.71 9.91 -3.19
CA ARG A 3 13.33 10.09 -1.88
C ARG A 3 12.31 9.71 -0.82
N ILE A 4 12.65 8.73 0.01
CA ILE A 4 11.84 8.30 1.15
C ILE A 4 12.05 9.32 2.28
N GLU A 5 10.95 9.77 2.88
CA GLU A 5 10.96 10.72 3.99
C GLU A 5 10.59 10.07 5.31
N GLY A 6 9.73 9.05 5.29
CA GLY A 6 9.31 8.35 6.49
C GLY A 6 8.47 7.12 6.21
N LEU A 7 8.28 6.32 7.26
CA LEU A 7 7.42 5.15 7.28
C LEU A 7 6.01 5.57 7.71
N CYS A 8 5.01 5.30 6.87
CA CYS A 8 3.61 5.60 7.17
C CYS A 8 2.90 4.47 7.89
N LEU A 9 3.16 3.23 7.45
CA LEU A 9 2.36 2.09 7.86
C LEU A 9 3.19 0.81 7.83
N VAL A 10 2.98 -0.03 8.84
CA VAL A 10 3.43 -1.41 8.86
C VAL A 10 2.20 -2.31 8.88
N TYR A 11 2.12 -3.23 7.91
CA TYR A 11 1.00 -4.17 7.80
C TYR A 11 1.52 -5.58 7.62
N GLU A 12 1.05 -6.51 8.45
CA GLU A 12 1.39 -7.91 8.30
C GLU A 12 0.23 -8.69 7.67
N ALA A 13 0.44 -9.19 6.45
CA ALA A 13 -0.48 -10.09 5.80
C ALA A 13 -0.25 -11.53 6.30
N LYS A 14 -1.27 -12.12 6.92
CA LYS A 14 -1.28 -13.56 7.22
C LYS A 14 -1.24 -14.38 5.92
N PRO A 15 -0.61 -15.57 5.93
CA PRO A 15 -0.60 -16.43 4.76
C PRO A 15 -2.03 -16.79 4.34
N GLN A 16 -2.32 -16.67 3.04
CA GLN A 16 -3.63 -16.96 2.49
C GLN A 16 -3.52 -17.67 1.13
N GLY A 17 -3.89 -18.95 1.08
CA GLY A 17 -3.74 -19.78 -0.10
C GLY A 17 -2.26 -19.89 -0.52
N PRO A 18 -1.89 -19.55 -1.77
CA PRO A 18 -0.49 -19.59 -2.22
C PRO A 18 0.37 -18.43 -1.69
N LEU A 19 -0.22 -17.44 -1.01
CA LEU A 19 0.50 -16.28 -0.49
C LEU A 19 1.16 -16.60 0.86
N CYS A 20 2.47 -16.36 0.94
CA CYS A 20 3.22 -16.45 2.19
C CYS A 20 2.87 -15.31 3.14
N GLN A 21 3.17 -15.51 4.42
CA GLN A 21 3.20 -14.44 5.41
C GLN A 21 4.11 -13.31 4.91
N THR A 22 3.58 -12.09 4.84
CA THR A 22 4.27 -10.96 4.23
C THR A 22 4.15 -9.72 5.10
N LEU A 23 5.28 -9.11 5.42
CA LEU A 23 5.34 -7.80 6.07
C LEU A 23 5.39 -6.71 4.98
N HIS A 24 4.35 -5.88 4.93
CA HIS A 24 4.25 -4.72 4.05
C HIS A 24 4.64 -3.46 4.81
N LEU A 25 5.55 -2.68 4.22
CA LEU A 25 6.00 -1.38 4.74
C LEU A 25 5.63 -0.31 3.72
N VAL A 26 4.80 0.66 4.13
CA VAL A 26 4.39 1.78 3.27
C VAL A 26 5.15 3.02 3.68
N PHE A 27 5.82 3.65 2.73
CA PHE A 27 6.60 4.86 2.96
C PHE A 27 5.98 6.05 2.25
N HIS A 28 6.08 7.24 2.86
CA HIS A 28 5.88 8.48 2.14
C HIS A 28 7.23 9.04 1.67
N GLY A 29 7.15 9.82 0.61
CA GLY A 29 8.29 10.47 0.03
C GLY A 29 7.86 11.33 -1.14
N HIS A 30 8.84 11.97 -1.77
CA HIS A 30 8.60 12.79 -2.95
C HIS A 30 9.38 12.25 -4.15
N LEU A 31 8.84 12.55 -5.33
CA LEU A 31 9.51 12.32 -6.59
C LEU A 31 10.67 13.30 -6.71
N ALA A 32 11.89 12.81 -6.55
CA ALA A 32 13.09 13.64 -6.60
C ALA A 32 13.41 14.10 -8.03
N SER A 33 13.15 13.24 -9.03
CA SER A 33 13.33 13.57 -10.44
C SER A 33 12.74 12.51 -11.38
N GLY A 34 12.40 12.96 -12.60
CA GLY A 34 11.93 12.12 -13.71
C GLY A 34 10.50 11.61 -13.54
N PRO A 35 9.87 11.12 -14.62
CA PRO A 35 8.51 10.56 -14.55
C PRO A 35 8.49 9.22 -13.82
N VAL A 36 7.36 8.88 -13.21
CA VAL A 36 7.09 7.52 -12.71
C VAL A 36 7.02 6.58 -13.92
N ARG A 37 7.76 5.46 -13.86
CA ARG A 37 7.78 4.44 -14.91
C ARG A 37 7.66 3.07 -14.28
N LEU A 38 6.85 2.21 -14.89
CA LEU A 38 6.78 0.81 -14.53
C LEU A 38 8.02 0.08 -15.04
N ASN A 39 8.48 -0.91 -14.27
CA ASN A 39 9.51 -1.83 -14.71
C ASN A 39 8.86 -3.20 -14.97
N PRO A 40 8.57 -3.56 -16.24
CA PRO A 40 7.82 -4.78 -16.56
C PRO A 40 8.57 -6.08 -16.19
N ILE A 41 9.88 -6.01 -15.90
CA ILE A 41 10.64 -7.16 -15.38
C ILE A 41 10.24 -7.51 -13.94
N HIS A 42 9.74 -6.52 -13.18
CA HIS A 42 9.48 -6.65 -11.74
C HIS A 42 8.02 -6.35 -11.35
N THR A 43 7.13 -6.08 -12.30
CA THR A 43 5.70 -5.88 -12.02
C THR A 43 4.82 -6.27 -13.20
N THR A 44 3.64 -6.77 -12.90
CA THR A 44 2.55 -7.01 -13.87
C THR A 44 1.57 -5.83 -13.97
N ALA A 45 1.79 -4.75 -13.22
CA ALA A 45 0.97 -3.56 -13.28
C ALA A 45 0.94 -2.98 -14.70
N LYS A 46 -0.24 -2.54 -15.15
CA LYS A 46 -0.43 -1.99 -16.51
C LYS A 46 -0.12 -0.50 -16.61
N GLU A 47 -0.34 0.24 -15.54
CA GLU A 47 -0.12 1.68 -15.47
C GLU A 47 0.22 2.16 -14.06
N ALA A 48 0.75 3.37 -13.96
CA ALA A 48 0.92 4.10 -12.72
C ALA A 48 0.09 5.38 -12.81
N ILE A 49 -0.84 5.55 -11.87
CA ILE A 49 -1.78 6.68 -11.86
C ILE A 49 -1.63 7.51 -10.59
N TRP A 50 -1.80 8.81 -10.72
CA TRP A 50 -2.02 9.70 -9.58
C TRP A 50 -3.51 9.76 -9.28
N MET A 51 -3.87 9.65 -8.02
CA MET A 51 -5.28 9.66 -7.60
C MET A 51 -5.47 10.46 -6.31
N PRO A 52 -6.62 11.16 -6.16
CA PRO A 52 -7.01 11.74 -4.89
C PRO A 52 -7.02 10.70 -3.77
N ARG A 53 -6.47 11.08 -2.60
CA ARG A 53 -6.32 10.21 -1.43
C ARG A 53 -7.65 9.66 -0.95
N GLU A 54 -8.71 10.43 -1.07
CA GLU A 54 -10.08 10.13 -0.62
C GLU A 54 -10.72 8.99 -1.42
N ARG A 55 -10.13 8.61 -2.55
CA ARG A 55 -10.58 7.45 -3.35
C ARG A 55 -9.93 6.14 -2.94
N LEU A 56 -8.84 6.17 -2.16
CA LEU A 56 -8.12 4.96 -1.74
C LEU A 56 -9.00 3.91 -1.04
N PRO A 57 -9.98 4.27 -0.18
CA PRO A 57 -10.84 3.27 0.48
C PRO A 57 -11.77 2.53 -0.49
N ARG A 58 -11.97 3.04 -1.70
CA ARG A 58 -12.89 2.48 -2.70
C ARG A 58 -12.17 1.62 -3.74
N ILE A 59 -10.86 1.45 -3.59
CA ILE A 59 -10.03 0.71 -4.53
C ILE A 59 -9.49 -0.51 -3.81
N HIS A 60 -9.51 -1.64 -4.52
CA HIS A 60 -8.91 -2.85 -4.01
C HIS A 60 -7.38 -2.72 -4.06
N LEU A 61 -6.79 -2.41 -2.92
CA LEU A 61 -5.35 -2.42 -2.72
C LEU A 61 -4.94 -3.78 -2.15
N TYR A 62 -3.73 -4.21 -2.48
CA TYR A 62 -3.09 -5.34 -1.82
C TYR A 62 -1.80 -4.86 -1.15
N PRO A 63 -1.70 -4.86 0.18
CA PRO A 63 -2.77 -5.21 1.15
C PRO A 63 -3.91 -4.19 1.15
N ASP A 64 -5.06 -4.56 1.71
CA ASP A 64 -6.24 -3.69 1.81
C ASP A 64 -6.05 -2.61 2.89
N VAL A 65 -5.23 -1.61 2.55
CA VAL A 65 -4.82 -0.53 3.46
C VAL A 65 -5.43 0.83 3.10
N GLY A 66 -6.35 0.87 2.13
CA GLY A 66 -6.90 2.12 1.59
C GLY A 66 -7.57 3.00 2.64
N GLN A 67 -8.34 2.39 3.54
CA GLN A 67 -8.99 3.06 4.68
C GLN A 67 -8.01 3.75 5.63
N TYR A 68 -6.86 3.10 5.93
CA TYR A 68 -5.85 3.65 6.83
C TYR A 68 -5.09 4.78 6.17
N LEU A 69 -4.71 4.60 4.90
CA LEU A 69 -4.04 5.63 4.12
C LEU A 69 -4.91 6.87 3.93
N ALA A 70 -6.24 6.71 3.82
CA ALA A 70 -7.18 7.83 3.74
C ALA A 70 -7.38 8.57 5.08
N GLY A 71 -6.92 8.01 6.20
CA GLY A 71 -7.16 8.58 7.54
C GLY A 71 -8.58 8.35 8.05
N GLU A 72 -9.29 7.38 7.48
CA GLU A 72 -10.66 7.01 7.90
C GLU A 72 -10.67 5.98 9.05
N ALA A 73 -9.52 5.40 9.37
CA ALA A 73 -9.40 4.38 10.41
C ALA A 73 -9.23 5.01 11.82
N PRO A 74 -9.92 4.47 12.85
CA PRO A 74 -10.02 5.07 14.18
C PRO A 74 -8.74 5.05 15.03
N ASP A 75 -7.70 4.30 14.64
CA ASP A 75 -6.51 4.05 15.47
C ASP A 75 -5.21 4.68 14.93
N ALA A 76 -5.31 5.75 14.13
CA ALA A 76 -4.14 6.55 13.74
C ALA A 76 -3.72 7.47 14.89
N HIS A 77 -3.25 6.90 16.00
CA HIS A 77 -2.47 7.66 16.99
C HIS A 77 -1.14 8.12 16.35
N ASP A 78 -0.48 9.11 16.94
CA ASP A 78 0.79 9.70 16.44
C ASP A 78 1.96 8.68 16.31
N ASP A 79 1.75 7.43 16.74
CA ASP A 79 2.64 6.29 16.55
C ASP A 79 2.28 5.50 15.29
N ILE A 80 3.28 5.10 14.50
CA ILE A 80 3.12 4.38 13.23
C ILE A 80 2.20 3.15 13.43
N PRO A 81 1.01 3.10 12.80
CA PRO A 81 0.08 2.01 13.06
C PRO A 81 0.66 0.69 12.55
N PHE A 82 0.78 -0.30 13.44
CA PHE A 82 0.98 -1.70 13.06
C PHE A 82 -0.39 -2.34 12.91
N ILE A 83 -0.67 -2.85 11.72
CA ILE A 83 -1.97 -3.43 11.41
C ILE A 83 -1.78 -4.91 11.06
N GLU A 84 -2.44 -5.76 11.84
CA GLU A 84 -2.48 -7.19 11.55
C GLU A 84 -3.59 -7.45 10.52
N GLY A 85 -3.20 -8.03 9.39
CA GLY A 85 -4.08 -8.34 8.28
C GLY A 85 -4.86 -9.63 8.44
N LYS A 86 -6.19 -9.57 8.38
CA LYS A 86 -7.00 -10.73 8.04
C LYS A 86 -7.09 -10.77 6.51
N GLY A 87 -6.39 -11.72 5.87
CA GLY A 87 -6.37 -11.84 4.41
C GLY A 87 -7.79 -11.81 3.83
N SER A 88 -8.09 -10.81 3.00
CA SER A 88 -9.32 -10.77 2.22
C SER A 88 -9.09 -11.54 0.92
N SER A 89 -9.78 -12.66 0.77
CA SER A 89 -9.77 -13.46 -0.45
C SER A 89 -10.51 -12.73 -1.58
N ALA A 90 -9.82 -11.85 -2.29
CA ALA A 90 -10.32 -11.29 -3.55
C ALA A 90 -9.16 -11.12 -4.52
N TRP A 91 -8.89 -12.15 -5.31
CA TRP A 91 -7.98 -12.03 -6.44
C TRP A 91 -8.72 -11.32 -7.58
N VAL A 92 -8.22 -10.18 -8.04
CA VAL A 92 -8.61 -9.61 -9.34
C VAL A 92 -7.36 -9.61 -10.22
N TYR A 93 -7.43 -10.39 -11.30
CA TYR A 93 -6.40 -10.54 -12.34
C TYR A 93 -6.27 -9.28 -13.20
#